data_AF-A0A8J7FJK9-F1
#
_entry.id   AF-A0A8J7FJK9-F1
#
_cell.length_a   1.000
_cell.length_b   1.000
_cell.length_c   1.000
_cell.angle_alpha   90.00
_cell.angle_beta   90.00
_cell.angle_gamma   90.00
#
_symmetry.space_group_name_H-M   'P 1'
#
loop_
_entity.id
_entity.type
_entity.pdbx_description
1 polymer ?
#
loop_
_entity_poly.entity_id
_entity_poly.type
_entity_poly.pdbx_seq_one_letter_code
_entity_poly.pdbx_strand_id
1 'polypeptide(L)'
;MRYLTLVTVILGALLLGQVAIASQEGVLAFGEFQFSSPGIGESGPVVVSGAQSGSQITALAVQAFGKTIRLSKFELSKLKVGFINGIQVSYEAGYKDLGGRTVYLVLSKGFTSGTKNSQHISINEHGKVEIASPNEK
;
A
#
# COMPACT_ATOMS: atom_id res chain seq x y z
N MET A 1 -5.69 47.54 -40.18
CA MET A 1 -4.38 46.91 -39.93
C MET A 1 -4.08 46.64 -38.44
N ARG A 2 -4.47 47.48 -37.47
CA ARG A 2 -4.18 47.26 -36.02
C ARG A 2 -4.83 45.99 -35.41
N TYR A 3 -6.04 45.63 -35.82
CA TYR A 3 -6.72 44.42 -35.33
C TYR A 3 -6.13 43.11 -35.88
N LEU A 4 -5.54 43.16 -37.08
CA LEU A 4 -4.94 41.99 -37.71
C LEU A 4 -3.70 41.53 -36.93
N THR A 5 -2.88 42.48 -36.47
CA THR A 5 -1.69 42.23 -35.65
C THR A 5 -2.05 41.65 -34.28
N LEU A 6 -3.14 42.11 -33.68
CA LEU A 6 -3.60 41.64 -32.36
C LEU A 6 -4.06 40.17 -32.41
N VAL A 7 -4.76 39.79 -33.49
CA VAL A 7 -5.21 38.40 -33.71
C VAL A 7 -4.02 37.48 -33.96
N THR A 8 -2.98 37.93 -34.67
CA THR A 8 -1.79 37.10 -34.92
C THR A 8 -1.01 36.82 -33.64
N VAL A 9 -0.91 37.78 -32.73
CA VAL A 9 -0.20 37.62 -31.44
C VAL A 9 -0.94 36.65 -30.52
N ILE A 10 -2.27 36.75 -30.44
CA ILE A 10 -3.08 35.84 -29.63
C ILE A 10 -3.01 34.41 -30.17
N LEU A 11 -3.08 34.24 -31.50
CA LEU A 11 -2.98 32.91 -32.13
C LEU A 11 -1.58 32.30 -31.96
N GLY A 12 -0.52 33.11 -31.97
CA GLY A 12 0.85 32.66 -31.69
C GLY A 12 1.06 32.20 -30.24
N ALA A 13 0.42 32.85 -29.26
CA ALA A 13 0.52 32.45 -27.85
C ALA A 13 -0.22 31.14 -27.54
N LEU A 14 -1.33 30.86 -28.24
CA LEU A 14 -2.09 29.61 -28.11
C LEU A 14 -1.35 28.39 -28.68
N LEU A 15 -0.48 28.58 -29.68
CA LEU A 15 0.27 27.50 -30.31
C LEU A 15 1.52 27.06 -29.53
N LEU A 16 1.97 27.84 -28.54
CA LEU A 16 3.13 27.52 -27.70
C LEU A 16 2.75 26.79 -26.39
N GLY A 17 1.46 26.57 -26.13
CA GLY A 17 0.96 26.03 -24.86
C GLY A 17 1.05 24.51 -24.68
N GLN A 18 1.68 23.77 -25.61
CA GLN A 18 1.56 22.30 -25.63
C GLN A 18 2.91 21.59 -25.65
N VAL A 19 3.62 21.57 -24.53
CA VAL A 19 4.37 20.38 -24.05
C VAL A 19 4.93 20.67 -22.65
N ALA A 20 4.05 20.74 -21.64
CA ALA A 20 4.48 20.52 -20.28
C ALA A 20 4.62 19.01 -20.07
N ILE A 21 5.80 18.45 -20.37
CA ILE A 21 6.13 17.08 -19.98
C ILE A 21 6.41 17.12 -18.47
N ALA A 22 5.35 16.99 -17.67
CA ALA A 22 5.50 16.70 -16.25
C ALA A 22 6.12 15.31 -16.11
N SER A 23 7.17 15.18 -15.28
CA SER A 23 7.82 13.89 -15.00
C SER A 23 6.77 12.88 -14.53
N GLN A 24 6.56 11.82 -15.30
CA GLN A 24 5.64 10.74 -14.93
C GLN A 24 6.39 9.76 -14.03
N GLU A 25 6.22 9.91 -12.72
CA GLU A 25 6.77 8.96 -11.74
C GLU A 25 6.22 7.54 -12.01
N GLY A 26 7.13 6.57 -12.16
CA GLY A 26 6.79 5.15 -12.29
C GLY A 26 6.81 4.44 -10.94
N VAL A 27 5.94 3.43 -10.76
CA VAL A 27 5.93 2.61 -9.54
C VAL A 27 6.85 1.42 -9.71
N LEU A 28 7.81 1.28 -8.79
CA LEU A 28 8.61 0.08 -8.64
C LEU A 28 7.88 -0.90 -7.72
N ALA A 29 7.08 -1.77 -8.33
CA ALA A 29 6.33 -2.78 -7.61
C ALA A 29 7.27 -3.83 -6.98
N PHE A 30 6.93 -4.29 -5.77
CA PHE A 30 7.62 -5.42 -5.17
C PHE A 30 7.41 -6.70 -6.01
N GLY A 31 8.47 -7.49 -6.13
CA GLY A 31 8.41 -8.87 -6.63
C GLY A 31 8.36 -9.83 -5.45
N GLU A 32 9.51 -10.10 -4.84
CA GLU A 32 9.61 -10.70 -3.52
C GLU A 32 9.99 -9.64 -2.50
N PHE A 33 9.48 -9.77 -1.27
CA PHE A 33 9.79 -8.83 -0.20
C PHE A 33 9.88 -9.53 1.16
N GLN A 34 10.74 -8.99 2.01
CA GLN A 34 10.81 -9.34 3.41
C GLN A 34 11.30 -8.12 4.20
N PHE A 35 10.64 -7.80 5.31
CA PHE A 35 11.14 -6.81 6.26
C PHE A 35 10.95 -7.32 7.69
N SER A 36 11.76 -6.77 8.59
CA SER A 36 11.80 -7.15 10.00
C SER A 36 11.70 -5.91 10.88
N SER A 37 10.96 -6.04 11.97
CA SER A 37 10.88 -5.08 13.07
C SER A 37 11.27 -5.81 14.36
N PRO A 38 12.05 -5.19 15.26
CA PRO A 38 12.29 -5.74 16.59
C PRO A 38 10.99 -5.87 17.41
N GLY A 39 9.91 -5.21 16.98
CA GLY A 39 8.62 -5.19 17.66
C GLY A 39 8.58 -4.21 18.82
N ILE A 40 7.41 -4.15 19.46
CA ILE A 40 7.17 -3.35 20.67
C ILE A 40 6.25 -4.11 21.62
N GLY A 41 6.48 -3.98 22.93
CA GLY A 41 5.70 -4.68 23.95
C GLY A 41 5.65 -6.18 23.70
N GLU A 42 4.44 -6.74 23.73
CA GLU A 42 4.24 -8.18 23.58
C GLU A 42 4.02 -8.65 22.13
N SER A 43 4.19 -7.78 21.13
CA SER A 43 4.22 -8.24 19.73
C SER A 43 5.36 -9.24 19.49
N GLY A 44 6.46 -9.07 20.24
CA GLY A 44 7.75 -9.65 19.92
C GLY A 44 8.26 -9.18 18.54
N PRO A 45 9.37 -9.74 18.06
CA PRO A 45 9.86 -9.47 16.71
C PRO A 45 8.78 -9.76 15.67
N VAL A 46 8.60 -8.82 14.74
CA VAL A 46 7.64 -8.96 13.64
C VAL A 46 8.38 -9.06 12.32
N VAL A 47 8.13 -10.13 11.58
CA VAL A 47 8.68 -10.33 10.22
C VAL A 47 7.52 -10.47 9.27
N VAL A 48 7.55 -9.71 8.19
CA VAL A 48 6.54 -9.83 7.12
C VAL A 48 7.28 -10.16 5.85
N SER A 49 6.80 -11.19 5.17
CA SER A 49 7.34 -11.61 3.88
C SER A 49 6.23 -11.94 2.91
N GLY A 50 6.54 -11.86 1.62
CA GLY A 50 5.57 -12.16 0.59
C GLY A 50 6.14 -12.08 -0.81
N ALA A 51 5.26 -12.36 -1.75
CA ALA A 51 5.55 -12.32 -3.18
C ALA A 51 4.35 -11.76 -3.93
N GLN A 52 4.65 -11.12 -5.06
CA GLN A 52 3.68 -10.53 -5.95
C GLN A 52 4.02 -10.93 -7.40
N SER A 53 2.99 -11.32 -8.15
CA SER A 53 3.08 -11.60 -9.59
C SER A 53 2.07 -10.73 -10.32
N GLY A 54 2.55 -9.83 -11.17
CA GLY A 54 1.71 -8.78 -11.72
C GLY A 54 1.06 -7.96 -10.61
N SER A 55 -0.24 -7.73 -10.68
CA SER A 55 -1.00 -6.94 -9.70
C SER A 55 -1.53 -7.75 -8.52
N GLN A 56 -1.11 -9.01 -8.36
CA GLN A 56 -1.64 -9.93 -7.35
C GLN A 56 -0.58 -10.35 -6.35
N ILE A 57 -0.89 -10.21 -5.05
CA ILE A 57 -0.11 -10.81 -3.97
C ILE A 57 -0.35 -12.32 -3.98
N THR A 58 0.70 -13.09 -4.25
CA THR A 58 0.65 -14.56 -4.39
C THR A 58 1.05 -15.28 -3.11
N ALA A 59 1.79 -14.61 -2.22
CA ALA A 59 2.13 -15.10 -0.90
C ALA A 59 2.22 -13.94 0.08
N LEU A 60 1.72 -14.14 1.31
CA LEU A 60 1.94 -13.23 2.42
C LEU A 60 2.02 -14.04 3.72
N ALA A 61 3.06 -13.77 4.50
CA ALA A 61 3.29 -14.36 5.80
C ALA A 61 3.69 -13.28 6.80
N VAL A 62 3.21 -13.44 8.04
CA VAL A 62 3.52 -12.56 9.15
C VAL A 62 3.95 -13.42 10.33
N GLN A 63 5.18 -13.24 10.76
CA GLN A 63 5.66 -13.73 12.04
C GLN A 63 5.38 -12.66 13.09
N ALA A 64 4.60 -13.01 14.11
CA ALA A 64 4.31 -12.17 15.28
C ALA A 64 3.88 -13.08 16.43
N PHE A 65 3.97 -12.60 17.68
CA PHE A 65 3.53 -13.37 18.86
C PHE A 65 4.20 -14.75 18.97
N GLY A 66 5.45 -14.86 18.51
CA GLY A 66 6.21 -16.12 18.51
C GLY A 66 5.76 -17.17 17.49
N LYS A 67 4.87 -16.83 16.54
CA LYS A 67 4.36 -17.77 15.53
C LYS A 67 4.32 -17.15 14.13
N THR A 68 4.31 -17.99 13.11
CA THR A 68 4.17 -17.56 11.71
C THR A 68 2.76 -17.86 11.21
N ILE A 69 2.08 -16.80 10.77
CA ILE A 69 0.73 -16.85 10.19
C ILE A 69 0.89 -16.63 8.69
N ARG A 70 0.45 -17.60 7.88
CA ARG A 70 0.46 -17.50 6.42
C ARG A 70 -0.96 -17.27 5.95
N LEU A 71 -1.17 -16.25 5.13
CA LEU A 71 -2.48 -16.01 4.54
C LEU A 71 -2.82 -17.18 3.59
N SER A 72 -4.02 -17.69 3.77
CA SER A 72 -4.64 -18.69 2.92
C SER A 72 -4.97 -18.11 1.54
N LYS A 73 -5.24 -19.00 0.57
CA LYS A 73 -5.72 -18.59 -0.76
C LYS A 73 -6.99 -17.74 -0.68
N PHE A 74 -7.87 -18.05 0.27
CA PHE A 74 -9.10 -17.29 0.49
C PHE A 74 -8.80 -15.87 0.96
N GLU A 75 -7.92 -15.70 1.95
CA GLU A 75 -7.51 -14.37 2.43
C GLU A 75 -6.77 -13.57 1.35
N LEU A 76 -5.82 -14.19 0.65
CA LEU A 76 -5.10 -13.55 -0.46
C LEU A 76 -6.05 -13.05 -1.55
N SER A 77 -7.12 -13.80 -1.85
CA SER A 77 -8.11 -13.39 -2.86
C SER A 77 -8.92 -12.15 -2.47
N LYS A 78 -8.98 -11.80 -1.18
CA LYS A 78 -9.61 -10.57 -0.67
C LYS A 78 -8.74 -9.34 -0.84
N LEU A 79 -7.43 -9.47 -1.05
CA LEU A 79 -6.53 -8.34 -1.26
C LEU A 79 -6.80 -7.70 -2.63
N LYS A 80 -7.22 -6.43 -2.65
CA LYS A 80 -7.52 -5.68 -3.89
C LYS A 80 -6.61 -4.47 -4.11
N VAL A 81 -5.45 -4.43 -3.44
CA VAL A 81 -4.52 -3.29 -3.47
C VAL A 81 -3.83 -3.09 -4.84
N GLY A 82 -3.75 -4.14 -5.66
CA GLY A 82 -2.97 -4.13 -6.90
C GLY A 82 -1.47 -4.24 -6.62
N PHE A 83 -0.65 -3.52 -7.40
CA PHE A 83 0.79 -3.44 -7.17
C PHE A 83 1.12 -2.68 -5.89
N ILE A 84 1.93 -3.27 -5.02
CA ILE A 84 2.45 -2.61 -3.82
C ILE A 84 3.92 -2.27 -3.96
N ASN A 85 4.32 -1.16 -3.33
CA ASN A 85 5.70 -0.74 -3.13
C ASN A 85 5.92 -0.12 -1.74
N GLY A 86 4.94 -0.28 -0.84
CA GLY A 86 5.01 0.19 0.53
C GLY A 86 4.34 -0.81 1.47
N ILE A 87 4.95 -1.00 2.64
CA ILE A 87 4.37 -1.76 3.75
C ILE A 87 4.60 -0.99 5.05
N GLN A 88 3.56 -0.92 5.88
CA GLN A 88 3.64 -0.39 7.23
C GLN A 88 3.17 -1.44 8.23
N VAL A 89 3.76 -1.45 9.42
CA VAL A 89 3.38 -2.34 10.52
C VAL A 89 3.17 -1.55 11.79
N SER A 90 2.11 -1.87 12.51
CA SER A 90 1.85 -1.34 13.85
C SER A 90 1.30 -2.44 14.76
N TYR A 91 1.33 -2.18 16.06
CA TYR A 91 0.90 -3.11 17.09
C TYR A 91 -0.05 -2.44 18.06
N GLU A 92 -1.11 -3.15 18.42
CA GLU A 92 -2.03 -2.78 19.49
C GLU A 92 -2.08 -3.92 20.51
N ALA A 93 -1.96 -3.57 21.79
CA ALA A 93 -2.03 -4.55 22.87
C ALA A 93 -3.44 -5.16 23.01
N GLY A 94 -4.47 -4.41 22.62
CA GLY A 94 -5.88 -4.82 22.68
C GLY A 94 -6.36 -5.11 24.11
N TYR A 95 -7.65 -5.42 24.21
CA TYR A 95 -8.23 -6.05 25.40
C TYR A 95 -8.47 -7.53 25.09
N LYS A 96 -8.08 -8.41 26.01
CA LYS A 96 -8.19 -9.88 25.83
C LYS A 96 -9.61 -10.32 25.43
N ASP A 97 -10.62 -9.64 25.98
CA ASP A 97 -12.03 -9.98 25.76
C ASP A 97 -12.63 -9.41 24.47
N LEU A 98 -11.89 -8.54 23.75
CA LEU A 98 -12.38 -7.83 22.55
C LEU A 98 -11.61 -8.14 21.26
N GLY A 99 -10.70 -9.12 21.30
CA GLY A 99 -9.91 -9.53 20.13
C GLY A 99 -8.44 -9.80 20.41
N GLY A 100 -7.96 -9.42 21.59
CA GLY A 100 -6.59 -9.63 22.04
C GLY A 100 -5.57 -8.75 21.35
N ARG A 101 -4.30 -9.12 21.52
CA ARG A 101 -3.16 -8.43 20.91
C ARG A 101 -3.21 -8.55 19.38
N THR A 102 -2.94 -7.45 18.68
CA THR A 102 -3.10 -7.39 17.22
C THR A 102 -1.93 -6.67 16.56
N VAL A 103 -1.41 -7.27 15.48
CA VAL A 103 -0.50 -6.61 14.54
C VAL A 103 -1.30 -6.18 13.32
N TYR A 104 -1.14 -4.93 12.92
CA TYR A 104 -1.73 -4.38 11.71
C TYR A 104 -0.68 -4.23 10.64
N LEU A 105 -1.05 -4.56 9.40
CA LEU A 105 -0.28 -4.31 8.20
C LEU A 105 -1.08 -3.39 7.29
N VAL A 106 -0.40 -2.40 6.72
CA VAL A 106 -0.92 -1.63 5.59
C VAL A 106 -0.06 -1.95 4.38
N LEU A 107 -0.65 -2.58 3.38
CA LEU A 107 -0.03 -2.73 2.06
C LEU A 107 -0.44 -1.53 1.22
N SER A 108 0.50 -0.89 0.52
CA SER A 108 0.17 0.33 -0.23
C SER A 108 0.91 0.47 -1.55
N LYS A 109 0.25 1.22 -2.45
CA LYS A 109 0.84 1.79 -3.66
C LYS A 109 1.12 3.26 -3.40
N GLY A 110 2.38 3.63 -3.28
CA GLY A 110 2.85 4.98 -3.01
C GLY A 110 3.70 5.57 -4.13
N PHE A 111 3.70 6.89 -4.17
CA PHE A 111 4.56 7.77 -4.96
C PHE A 111 5.18 8.78 -4.00
N THR A 112 6.17 9.55 -4.47
CA THR A 112 6.71 10.67 -3.68
C THR A 112 5.65 11.72 -3.32
N SER A 113 4.59 11.82 -4.12
CA SER A 113 3.42 12.69 -3.89
C SER A 113 2.40 12.14 -2.87
N GLY A 114 2.52 10.87 -2.47
CA GLY A 114 1.63 10.25 -1.48
C GLY A 114 1.15 8.84 -1.85
N THR A 115 0.21 8.33 -1.06
CA THR A 115 -0.37 6.99 -1.25
C THR A 115 -1.60 7.06 -2.15
N LYS A 116 -1.64 6.21 -3.18
CA LYS A 116 -2.77 6.12 -4.13
C LYS A 116 -3.79 5.04 -3.75
N ASN A 117 -3.32 3.92 -3.20
CA ASN A 117 -4.18 2.83 -2.75
C ASN A 117 -3.56 2.14 -1.53
N SER A 118 -4.39 1.62 -0.65
CA SER A 118 -3.94 0.81 0.48
C SER A 118 -4.93 -0.32 0.80
N GLN A 119 -4.44 -1.32 1.52
CA GLN A 119 -5.25 -2.39 2.09
C GLN A 119 -4.79 -2.65 3.51
N HIS A 120 -5.74 -2.74 4.43
CA HIS A 120 -5.48 -2.96 5.84
C HIS A 120 -5.69 -4.44 6.15
N ILE A 121 -4.74 -5.01 6.88
CA ILE A 121 -4.77 -6.39 7.34
C ILE A 121 -4.54 -6.36 8.85
N SER A 122 -5.42 -6.97 9.63
CA SER A 122 -5.22 -7.20 11.05
C SER A 122 -4.96 -8.68 11.30
N ILE A 123 -4.02 -8.96 12.18
CA ILE A 123 -3.68 -10.32 12.59
C ILE A 123 -3.57 -10.35 14.10
N ASN A 124 -4.47 -11.08 14.75
CA ASN A 124 -4.46 -11.19 16.20
C ASN A 124 -3.57 -12.34 16.71
N GLU A 125 -3.34 -12.36 18.01
CA GLU A 125 -2.54 -13.38 18.69
C GLU A 125 -3.11 -14.80 18.61
N HIS A 126 -4.36 -14.97 18.17
CA HIS A 126 -4.97 -16.27 17.89
C HIS A 126 -4.80 -16.69 16.43
N GLY A 127 -4.26 -15.81 15.58
CA GLY A 127 -4.03 -16.07 14.15
C GLY A 127 -5.24 -15.77 13.28
N LYS A 128 -6.28 -15.10 13.82
CA LYS A 128 -7.39 -14.58 13.03
C LYS A 128 -6.87 -13.46 12.15
N VAL A 129 -7.14 -13.55 10.85
CA VAL A 129 -6.81 -12.52 9.86
C VAL A 129 -8.08 -11.83 9.41
N GLU A 130 -8.08 -10.50 9.43
CA GLU A 130 -9.14 -9.70 8.82
C GLU A 130 -8.53 -8.75 7.79
N ILE A 131 -9.24 -8.55 6.69
CA ILE A 131 -8.80 -7.73 5.57
C ILE A 131 -9.89 -6.69 5.34
N ALA A 132 -9.56 -5.42 5.54
CA ALA A 132 -10.47 -4.29 5.42
C ALA A 132 -10.00 -3.35 4.31
N SER A 133 -10.94 -2.87 3.51
CA SER A 133 -10.67 -1.83 2.51
C SER A 133 -10.69 -0.46 3.19
N PRO A 134 -9.76 0.45 2.89
CA PRO A 134 -9.72 1.77 3.53
C PRO A 134 -10.97 2.64 3.28
N ASN A 135 -11.85 2.24 2.36
CA ASN A 135 -13.06 2.98 1.96
C ASN A 135 -14.37 2.42 2.53
N GLU A 136 -14.35 1.40 3.40
CA GLU A 136 -15.54 0.97 4.13
C GLU A 136 -15.63 1.75 5.45
N LYS A 137 -16.36 2.87 5.42
CA LYS A 137 -16.92 3.53 6.60
C LYS A 137 -18.42 3.33 6.64
#